data_AF-A0A7S7L9M3-F1
#
_entry.id   AF-A0A7S7L9M3-F1
#
_cell.length_a   1.000
_cell.length_b   1.000
_cell.length_c   1.000
_cell.angle_alpha   90.00
_cell.angle_beta   90.00
_cell.angle_gamma   90.00
#
_symmetry.space_group_name_H-M   'P 1'
#
loop_
_entity.id
_entity.type
_entity.pdbx_description
1 polymer ?
#
loop_
_entity_poly.entity_id
_entity_poly.type
_entity_poly.pdbx_seq_one_letter_code
_entity_poly.pdbx_strand_id
1 'polypeptide(L)' 'MNFILMKHGYPPAIIRKKERIDNLKALIDADNGNGIPFLALITKDVENSLKTMI' A
#
# COMPACT_ATOMS: atom_id res chain seq x y z
N MET A 1 -2.19 9.24 -1.66
CA MET A 1 -2.48 8.10 -0.78
C MET A 1 -2.26 8.44 0.70
N ASN A 2 -1.02 8.60 1.18
CA ASN A 2 -0.75 8.78 2.62
C ASN A 2 -1.48 9.96 3.28
N PHE A 3 -1.64 11.08 2.58
CA PHE A 3 -2.44 12.21 3.06
C PHE A 3 -3.88 11.81 3.44
N ILE A 4 -4.52 10.97 2.62
CA ILE A 4 -5.89 10.49 2.87
C ILE A 4 -5.89 9.54 4.08
N LEU A 5 -4.96 8.59 4.13
CA LEU A 5 -4.82 7.66 5.26
C LEU A 5 -4.68 8.41 6.59
N MET A 6 -3.79 9.40 6.64
CA MET A 6 -3.54 10.20 7.83
C MET A 6 -4.74 11.07 8.22
N LYS A 7 -5.49 11.60 7.24
CA LYS A 7 -6.74 12.34 7.50
C LYS A 7 -7.78 11.47 8.22
N HIS A 8 -7.76 10.16 8.01
CA HIS A 8 -8.65 9.20 8.65
C HIS A 8 -8.04 8.51 9.89
N GLY A 9 -6.87 8.97 10.37
CA GLY A 9 -6.23 8.43 11.58
C GLY A 9 -5.43 7.14 11.38
N TYR A 10 -5.21 6.72 10.13
CA TYR A 10 -4.32 5.60 9.83
C TYR A 10 -2.86 6.06 9.74
N PRO A 11 -1.89 5.20 10.09
CA PRO A 11 -0.50 5.51 9.83
C PRO A 11 -0.23 5.55 8.32
N PRO A 12 0.86 6.21 7.89
CA PRO A 12 1.25 6.20 6.49
C PRO A 12 1.61 4.78 6.03
N ALA A 13 1.19 4.41 4.83
CA ALA A 13 1.67 3.21 4.17
C ALA A 13 3.09 3.46 3.64
N ILE A 14 4.02 2.55 3.92
CA ILE A 14 5.43 2.66 3.53
C ILE A 14 5.79 1.53 2.58
N ILE A 15 5.80 1.85 1.28
CA ILE A 15 6.25 0.93 0.24
C ILE A 15 7.76 0.79 0.31
N ARG A 16 8.27 -0.38 0.71
CA ARG A 16 9.70 -0.61 0.89
C ARG A 16 10.37 -0.81 -0.48
N LYS A 17 11.64 -0.37 -0.61
CA LYS A 17 12.41 -0.53 -1.87
C LYS A 17 12.44 -1.97 -2.40
N LYS A 18 12.46 -2.96 -1.49
CA LYS A 18 12.45 -4.40 -1.85
C LYS A 18 11.15 -4.86 -2.53
N GLU A 19 10.04 -4.15 -2.29
CA GLU A 19 8.70 -4.46 -2.83
C GLU A 19 8.39 -3.64 -4.08
N ARG A 20 9.38 -2.90 -4.62
CA ARG A 20 9.19 -2.02 -5.79
C ARG A 20 8.63 -2.76 -7.00
N ILE A 21 9.11 -3.97 -7.28
CA ILE A 21 8.66 -4.75 -8.44
C ILE A 21 7.20 -5.18 -8.27
N ASP A 22 6.83 -5.66 -7.09
CA ASP A 22 5.46 -6.11 -6.82
C ASP A 22 4.48 -4.95 -6.88
N ASN A 23 4.87 -3.79 -6.36
CA ASN A 23 4.07 -2.57 -6.48
C ASN A 23 3.87 -2.14 -7.94
N LEU A 24 4.91 -2.20 -8.78
CA LEU A 24 4.78 -1.89 -10.21
C LEU A 24 3.87 -2.89 -10.94
N LYS A 25 3.99 -4.18 -10.66
CA LYS A 25 3.11 -5.20 -11.24
C LYS A 25 1.65 -4.97 -10.87
N ALA A 26 1.38 -4.68 -9.59
CA ALA A 26 0.04 -4.40 -9.12
C ALA A 26 -0.58 -3.13 -9.75
N LEU A 27 0.24 -2.13 -10.07
CA LEU A 27 -0.21 -0.95 -10.82
C LEU A 27 -0.53 -1.29 -12.28
N ILE A 28 0.29 -2.10 -12.94
CA ILE A 28 0.01 -2.58 -14.30
C ILE A 28 -1.29 -3.40 -14.33
N ASP A 29 -1.51 -4.27 -13.35
CA ASP A 29 -2.76 -5.03 -13.22
C ASP A 29 -3.97 -4.09 -13.01
N ALA A 30 -3.79 -3.01 -12.24
CA ALA A 30 -4.82 -2.00 -12.03
C ALA A 30 -5.15 -1.23 -13.31
N ASP A 31 -4.16 -0.88 -14.12
CA ASP A 31 -4.37 -0.26 -15.44
C ASP A 31 -5.14 -1.19 -16.38
N ASN A 32 -4.99 -2.51 -16.23
CA ASN A 32 -5.75 -3.53 -16.94
C ASN A 32 -7.15 -3.81 -16.33
N GLY A 33 -7.57 -3.02 -15.33
CA GLY A 33 -8.89 -3.10 -14.71
C GLY A 33 -8.95 -3.95 -13.44
N ASN A 34 -7.84 -4.53 -12.97
CA ASN A 34 -7.78 -5.30 -11.73
C ASN A 34 -7.02 -4.55 -10.63
N GLY A 35 -7.73 -3.72 -9.85
CA GLY A 35 -7.14 -2.96 -8.74
C GLY A 35 -6.93 -3.74 -7.44
N ILE A 36 -7.40 -5.00 -7.36
CA ILE A 36 -7.34 -5.80 -6.13
C ILE A 36 -5.91 -6.07 -5.64
N PRO A 37 -4.93 -6.42 -6.50
CA PRO A 37 -3.55 -6.62 -6.08
C PRO A 37 -2.95 -5.36 -5.46
N PHE A 38 -3.23 -4.19 -6.02
CA PHE A 38 -2.74 -2.92 -5.50
C PHE A 38 -3.33 -2.61 -4.13
N LEU A 39 -4.65 -2.78 -3.97
CA LEU A 39 -5.31 -2.60 -2.68
C LEU A 39 -4.72 -3.53 -1.61
N ALA A 40 -4.49 -4.79 -1.94
CA ALA A 40 -3.90 -5.76 -1.02
C ALA A 40 -2.48 -5.35 -0.55
N LEU A 41 -1.66 -4.80 -1.45
CA LEU A 41 -0.33 -4.28 -1.09
C LEU A 41 -0.43 -3.09 -0.12
N ILE A 42 -1.31 -2.13 -0.39
CA ILE A 42 -1.48 -0.97 0.48
C ILE A 42 -1.99 -1.39 1.86
N THR A 43 -2.97 -2.30 1.92
CA THR A 43 -3.47 -2.84 3.20
C THR A 43 -2.35 -3.47 4.01
N LYS A 44 -1.55 -4.35 3.38
CA LYS A 44 -0.39 -4.99 4.02
C LYS A 44 0.61 -3.95 4.56
N ASP A 45 0.89 -2.91 3.79
CA ASP A 45 1.85 -1.87 4.20
C ASP A 45 1.34 -1.03 5.36
N VAL A 46 0.04 -0.68 5.38
CA VAL A 46 -0.59 -0.01 6.53
C VAL A 46 -0.56 -0.89 7.77
N GLU A 47 -0.88 -2.18 7.65
CA GLU A 47 -0.80 -3.13 8.77
C GLU A 47 0.62 -3.27 9.31
N ASN A 48 1.63 -3.29 8.44
CA ASN A 48 3.02 -3.34 8.85
C ASN A 48 3.45 -2.06 9.58
N SER A 49 2.99 -0.90 9.11
CA SER A 49 3.21 0.38 9.80
C SER A 49 2.57 0.36 11.19
N LEU A 50 1.33 -0.11 11.33
CA LEU A 50 0.64 -0.26 12.63
C LEU A 50 1.45 -1.15 13.58
N LYS A 51 1.90 -2.32 13.12
CA LYS A 51 2.70 -3.26 13.92
C LYS A 51 4.06 -2.71 14.35
N THR A 52 4.62 -1.74 13.62
CA THR A 52 5.91 -1.13 13.97
C THR A 52 5.76 -0.05 15.04
N MET A 53 4.55 0.47 15.23
CA MET A 53 4.26 1.54 16.20
C MET A 53 3.84 1.02 17.58
N ILE A 54 3.58 -0.28 17.71
CA ILE A 54 3.20 -1.00 18.93
C ILE A 54 4.41 -1.81 19.40
#